data_AF-A0A7S1L9R3-F1
#
_entry.id   AF-A0A7S1L9R3-F1
#
_cell.length_a   1.000
_cell.length_b   1.000
_cell.length_c   1.000
_cell.angle_alpha   90.00
_cell.angle_beta   90.00
_cell.angle_gamma   90.00
#
_symmetry.space_group_name_H-M   'P 1'
#
loop_
_entity.id
_entity.type
_entity.pdbx_description
1 polymer ?
#
loop_
_entity_poly.entity_id
_entity_poly.type
_entity_poly.pdbx_seq_one_letter_code
_entity_poly.pdbx_strand_id
1 'polypeptide(L)'
;VLEQIVRHIGSADTDLLQQAVWAAGYIASDGAPLRDGLVNAGALPLVAAVVDDGTRGIAVTRTACWALSSLCRGKPPVAIDAIKPVIPTLVRTLRQFGHAVDGDEVGALIDTLLACSNLCEQKEGIELIVTCG
;
A
#
# COMPACT_ATOMS: atom_id res chain seq x y z
N VAL A 1 -6.72 10.98 15.60
CA VAL A 1 -7.27 11.03 14.22
C VAL A 1 -6.76 9.86 13.39
N LEU A 2 -5.44 9.64 13.28
CA LEU A 2 -4.86 8.53 12.51
C LEU A 2 -5.46 7.16 12.87
N GLU A 3 -5.55 6.82 14.16
CA GLU A 3 -6.16 5.56 14.59
C GLU A 3 -7.62 5.40 14.17
N GLN A 4 -8.40 6.50 14.11
CA GLN A 4 -9.80 6.43 13.68
C GLN A 4 -9.88 6.11 12.19
N ILE A 5 -8.99 6.68 11.37
CA ILE A 5 -8.89 6.35 9.95
C ILE A 5 -8.53 4.87 9.78
N VAL A 6 -7.53 4.38 10.52
CA VAL A 6 -7.07 2.99 10.42
C VAL A 6 -8.17 2.00 10.80
N ARG A 7 -9.00 2.30 11.81
CA ARG A 7 -10.16 1.47 12.19
C ARG A 7 -11.17 1.28 11.04
N HIS A 8 -11.28 2.23 10.12
CA HIS A 8 -12.22 2.16 9.00
C HIS A 8 -11.67 1.46 7.75
N ILE A 9 -10.38 1.15 7.68
CA ILE A 9 -9.78 0.41 6.54
C ILE A 9 -10.35 -1.02 6.43
N GLY A 10 -10.79 -1.62 7.53
CA GLY A 10 -11.42 -2.94 7.56
C GLY A 10 -12.95 -2.93 7.41
N SER A 11 -13.55 -1.80 7.00
CA SER A 11 -15.01 -1.66 6.96
C SER A 11 -15.68 -2.64 5.96
N ALA A 12 -16.85 -3.15 6.34
CA ALA A 12 -17.72 -3.90 5.42
C ALA A 12 -18.36 -2.98 4.36
N ASP A 13 -18.55 -1.71 4.70
CA ASP A 13 -18.96 -0.66 3.76
C ASP A 13 -17.77 -0.29 2.87
N THR A 14 -17.90 -0.58 1.57
CA THR A 14 -16.86 -0.37 0.56
C THR A 14 -16.53 1.11 0.36
N ASP A 15 -17.52 2.00 0.40
CA ASP A 15 -17.29 3.43 0.21
C ASP A 15 -16.52 3.99 1.40
N LEU A 16 -16.93 3.63 2.63
CA LEU A 16 -16.23 4.03 3.85
C LEU A 16 -14.79 3.49 3.88
N LEU A 17 -14.60 2.22 3.51
CA LEU A 17 -13.28 1.61 3.39
C LEU A 17 -12.42 2.37 2.38
N GLN A 18 -12.95 2.64 1.19
CA GLN A 18 -12.22 3.32 0.13
C GLN A 18 -11.81 4.74 0.56
N GLN A 19 -12.72 5.48 1.20
CA GLN A 19 -12.41 6.81 1.74
C GLN A 19 -11.39 6.77 2.87
N ALA A 20 -11.43 5.75 3.73
CA ALA A 20 -10.44 5.56 4.80
C ALA A 20 -9.04 5.27 4.23
N VAL A 21 -8.95 4.38 3.23
CA VAL A 21 -7.71 4.09 2.51
C VAL A 21 -7.19 5.34 1.78
N TRP A 22 -8.08 6.08 1.12
CA TRP A 22 -7.71 7.32 0.42
C TRP A 22 -7.17 8.38 1.39
N ALA A 23 -7.85 8.59 2.52
CA ALA A 23 -7.39 9.53 3.56
C ALA A 23 -6.03 9.11 4.14
N ALA A 24 -5.83 7.81 4.39
CA ALA A 24 -4.55 7.29 4.86
C ALA A 24 -3.42 7.55 3.86
N GLY A 25 -3.63 7.29 2.56
CA GLY A 25 -2.65 7.55 1.52
C GLY A 25 -2.32 9.04 1.38
N TYR A 26 -3.32 9.92 1.50
CA TYR A 26 -3.12 11.36 1.43
C TYR A 26 -2.26 11.86 2.60
N ILE A 27 -2.61 11.45 3.83
CA ILE A 27 -1.88 11.83 5.04
C ILE A 27 -0.44 11.27 5.03
N ALA A 28 -0.25 10.02 4.58
CA ALA A 28 1.07 9.42 4.47
C ALA A 28 1.96 10.18 3.46
N SER A 29 1.36 10.80 2.44
CA SER A 29 2.09 11.57 1.42
C SER A 29 2.60 12.91 1.92
N ASP A 30 2.05 13.44 3.03
CA ASP A 30 2.41 14.76 3.57
C ASP A 30 3.78 14.75 4.28
N GLY A 31 4.22 13.61 4.81
CA GLY A 31 5.59 13.45 5.31
C GLY A 31 5.80 12.29 6.27
N ALA A 32 7.08 12.04 6.58
CA ALA A 32 7.52 10.92 7.42
C ALA A 32 6.83 10.83 8.79
N PRO A 33 6.63 11.93 9.57
CA PRO A 33 5.98 11.82 10.88
C PRO A 33 4.53 11.30 10.81
N LEU A 34 3.77 11.72 9.79
CA LEU A 34 2.38 11.31 9.61
C LEU A 34 2.28 9.91 9.03
N ARG A 35 3.13 9.60 8.06
CA ARG A 35 3.33 8.24 7.54
C ARG A 35 3.64 7.27 8.68
N ASP A 36 4.65 7.55 9.49
CA ASP A 36 5.09 6.67 10.58
C ASP A 36 4.00 6.53 11.65
N GLY A 37 3.24 7.60 11.92
CA GLY A 37 2.05 7.55 12.76
C GLY A 37 0.99 6.57 12.24
N LEU A 38 0.74 6.54 10.93
CA LEU A 38 -0.17 5.57 10.30
C LEU A 38 0.40 4.14 10.32
N VAL A 39 1.69 3.97 10.05
CA VAL A 39 2.36 2.66 10.12
C VAL A 39 2.27 2.08 11.53
N ASN A 40 2.59 2.89 12.55
CA ASN A 40 2.50 2.49 13.95
C ASN A 40 1.06 2.20 14.41
N ALA A 41 0.07 2.84 13.78
CA ALA A 41 -1.34 2.55 14.02
C ALA A 41 -1.83 1.27 13.31
N GLY A 42 -0.98 0.61 12.51
CA GLY A 42 -1.31 -0.65 11.84
C GLY A 42 -1.87 -0.50 10.42
N ALA A 43 -1.70 0.65 9.77
CA ALA A 43 -2.25 0.89 8.44
C ALA A 43 -1.67 -0.06 7.37
N LEU A 44 -0.35 -0.28 7.36
CA LEU A 44 0.37 -1.04 6.33
C LEU A 44 -0.22 -2.44 6.07
N PRO A 45 -0.36 -3.33 7.09
CA PRO A 45 -0.95 -4.65 6.88
C PRO A 45 -2.44 -4.61 6.50
N LEU A 46 -3.19 -3.61 6.99
CA LEU A 46 -4.62 -3.48 6.67
C LEU A 46 -4.84 -3.06 5.22
N VAL A 47 -4.07 -2.08 4.72
CA VAL A 47 -4.15 -1.68 3.31
C VAL A 47 -3.66 -2.82 2.40
N ALA A 48 -2.64 -3.59 2.81
CA ALA A 48 -2.20 -4.78 2.08
C ALA A 48 -3.33 -5.83 1.97
N ALA A 49 -4.07 -6.07 3.05
CA ALA A 49 -5.22 -6.96 3.03
C ALA A 49 -6.34 -6.49 2.10
N VAL A 50 -6.55 -5.17 1.95
CA VAL A 50 -7.52 -4.62 0.98
C VAL A 50 -7.08 -4.89 -0.46
N VAL A 51 -5.79 -4.75 -0.77
CA VAL A 51 -5.25 -5.10 -2.10
C VAL A 51 -5.44 -6.59 -2.38
N ASP A 52 -5.21 -7.44 -1.37
CA ASP A 52 -5.31 -8.90 -1.49
C ASP A 52 -6.74 -9.42 -1.61
N ASP A 53 -7.71 -8.77 -0.97
CA ASP A 53 -9.12 -9.13 -1.06
C ASP A 53 -9.56 -9.06 -2.52
N GLY A 54 -9.35 -7.93 -3.20
CA GLY A 54 -9.67 -7.74 -4.62
C GLY A 54 -11.17 -7.86 -4.97
N THR A 55 -12.01 -8.37 -4.07
CA THR A 55 -13.45 -8.58 -4.28
C THR A 55 -14.25 -7.28 -4.21
N ARG A 56 -13.66 -6.21 -3.66
CA ARG A 56 -14.27 -4.87 -3.53
C ARG A 56 -14.27 -4.06 -4.83
N GLY A 57 -13.70 -4.59 -5.90
CA GLY A 57 -13.64 -3.95 -7.22
C GLY A 57 -12.35 -3.19 -7.48
N ILE A 58 -12.02 -3.02 -8.76
CA ILE A 58 -10.71 -2.51 -9.21
C ILE A 58 -10.40 -1.10 -8.71
N ALA A 59 -11.41 -0.21 -8.60
CA ALA A 59 -11.23 1.14 -8.09
C ALA A 59 -10.72 1.17 -6.64
N VAL A 60 -11.21 0.25 -5.79
CA VAL A 60 -10.77 0.11 -4.39
C VAL A 60 -9.36 -0.46 -4.35
N THR A 61 -9.09 -1.52 -5.12
CA THR A 61 -7.76 -2.13 -5.22
C THR A 61 -6.72 -1.11 -5.66
N ARG A 62 -7.00 -0.35 -6.72
CA ARG A 62 -6.14 0.73 -7.20
C ARG A 62 -5.89 1.79 -6.13
N THR A 63 -6.94 2.23 -5.44
CA THR A 63 -6.81 3.18 -4.32
C THR A 63 -5.91 2.64 -3.20
N ALA A 64 -6.02 1.35 -2.90
CA ALA A 64 -5.18 0.68 -1.89
C ALA A 64 -3.73 0.52 -2.36
N CYS A 65 -3.48 0.19 -3.63
CA CYS A 65 -2.13 0.19 -4.20
C CYS A 65 -1.47 1.56 -4.10
N TRP A 66 -2.21 2.62 -4.45
CA TRP A 66 -1.73 4.00 -4.30
C TRP A 66 -1.38 4.32 -2.84
N ALA A 67 -2.27 3.99 -1.90
CA ALA A 67 -2.03 4.23 -0.48
C ALA A 67 -0.84 3.43 0.06
N LEU A 68 -0.64 2.18 -0.36
CA LEU A 68 0.56 1.41 -0.04
C LEU A 68 1.83 2.10 -0.55
N SER A 69 1.81 2.62 -1.78
CA SER A 69 2.95 3.34 -2.35
C SER A 69 3.34 4.55 -1.51
N SER A 70 2.35 5.30 -1.01
CA SER A 70 2.55 6.46 -0.13
C SER A 70 3.03 6.05 1.26
N LEU A 71 2.48 4.97 1.82
CA LEU A 71 2.90 4.43 3.11
C LEU A 71 4.35 3.94 3.07
N CYS A 72 4.86 3.48 1.93
CA CYS A 72 6.24 3.03 1.75
C CYS A 72 7.23 4.15 1.40
N ARG A 73 6.76 5.38 1.11
CA ARG A 73 7.58 6.48 0.57
C ARG A 73 8.34 7.24 1.65
N GLY A 74 9.50 7.81 1.31
CA GLY A 74 10.05 9.00 1.99
C GLY A 74 11.27 8.72 2.85
N LYS A 75 11.88 9.78 3.39
CA LYS A 75 13.10 9.72 4.22
C LYS A 75 12.84 10.26 5.64
N PRO A 76 13.31 9.58 6.71
CA PRO A 76 13.96 8.27 6.69
C PRO A 76 13.03 7.17 6.14
N PRO A 77 13.59 6.07 5.59
CA PRO A 77 12.77 5.02 5.02
C PRO A 77 11.95 4.31 6.11
N VAL A 78 10.82 3.71 5.71
CA VAL A 78 9.96 2.95 6.64
C VAL A 78 10.74 1.76 7.18
N ALA A 79 10.53 1.45 8.46
CA ALA A 79 11.19 0.33 9.12
C ALA A 79 10.94 -0.99 8.38
N ILE A 80 12.01 -1.74 8.12
CA ILE A 80 11.95 -2.97 7.31
C ILE A 80 11.00 -4.01 7.90
N ASP A 81 10.89 -4.09 9.23
CA ASP A 81 10.00 -5.04 9.90
C ASP A 81 8.52 -4.74 9.67
N ALA A 82 8.16 -3.48 9.43
CA ALA A 82 6.80 -3.10 9.04
C ALA A 82 6.50 -3.42 7.56
N ILE A 83 7.53 -3.42 6.71
CA ILE A 83 7.41 -3.67 5.26
C ILE A 83 7.34 -5.16 4.95
N LYS A 84 8.16 -5.99 5.61
CA LYS A 84 8.30 -7.43 5.33
C LYS A 84 6.96 -8.16 5.10
N PRO A 85 5.90 -7.95 5.91
CA PRO A 85 4.62 -8.64 5.73
C PRO A 85 3.87 -8.25 4.45
N VAL A 86 4.19 -7.10 3.85
CA VAL A 86 3.46 -6.53 2.71
C VAL A 86 4.11 -6.84 1.36
N ILE A 87 5.36 -7.27 1.36
CA ILE A 87 6.09 -7.66 0.14
C ILE A 87 5.37 -8.75 -0.67
N PRO A 88 4.81 -9.82 -0.07
CA PRO A 88 4.09 -10.84 -0.84
C PRO A 88 2.85 -10.29 -1.57
N THR A 89 2.18 -9.29 -0.98
CA THR A 89 1.07 -8.58 -1.62
C THR A 89 1.57 -7.85 -2.86
N LEU A 90 2.63 -7.03 -2.73
CA LEU A 90 3.20 -6.29 -3.86
C LEU A 90 3.62 -7.22 -5.02
N VAL A 91 4.29 -8.34 -4.73
CA VAL A 91 4.70 -9.31 -5.76
C VAL A 91 3.49 -9.93 -6.46
N ARG A 92 2.45 -10.31 -5.71
CA ARG A 92 1.22 -10.85 -6.30
C ARG A 92 0.51 -9.82 -7.18
N THR A 93 0.42 -8.58 -6.72
CA THR A 93 -0.18 -7.47 -7.48
C THR A 93 0.59 -7.19 -8.77
N LEU A 94 1.92 -7.21 -8.75
CA LEU A 94 2.74 -7.08 -9.97
C LEU A 94 2.45 -8.20 -10.98
N ARG A 95 2.33 -9.45 -10.51
CA ARG A 95 2.00 -10.58 -11.39
C ARG A 95 0.57 -10.48 -11.94
N GLN A 96 -0.37 -10.04 -11.12
CA GLN A 96 -1.77 -9.87 -11.49
C GLN A 96 -1.95 -8.82 -12.59
N PHE A 97 -1.33 -7.65 -12.43
CA PHE A 97 -1.50 -6.53 -13.36
C PHE A 97 -0.39 -6.40 -14.41
N GLY A 98 0.51 -7.37 -14.51
CA GLY A 98 1.67 -7.31 -15.43
C GLY A 98 1.33 -7.19 -16.92
N HIS A 99 0.09 -7.48 -17.29
CA HIS A 99 -0.45 -7.33 -18.66
C HIS A 99 -1.65 -6.38 -18.72
N ALA A 100 -1.80 -5.51 -17.72
CA ALA A 100 -2.91 -4.57 -17.64
C ALA A 100 -2.98 -3.66 -18.88
N VAL A 101 -4.19 -3.51 -19.40
CA VAL A 101 -4.52 -2.60 -20.50
C VAL A 101 -5.64 -1.63 -20.12
N ASP A 102 -6.44 -1.98 -19.12
CA ASP A 102 -7.46 -1.11 -18.54
C ASP A 102 -6.81 0.01 -17.70
N GLY A 103 -7.42 1.20 -17.71
CA GLY A 103 -6.84 2.37 -17.05
C GLY A 103 -6.68 2.21 -15.53
N ASP A 104 -7.62 1.56 -14.84
CA ASP A 104 -7.53 1.37 -13.40
C ASP A 104 -6.53 0.26 -13.04
N GLU A 105 -6.45 -0.80 -13.85
CA GLU A 105 -5.46 -1.86 -13.68
C GLU A 105 -4.03 -1.35 -13.93
N VAL A 106 -3.84 -0.54 -14.98
CA VAL A 106 -2.55 0.13 -15.26
C VAL A 106 -2.20 1.08 -14.12
N GLY A 107 -3.17 1.81 -13.58
CA GLY A 107 -2.98 2.64 -12.39
C GLY A 107 -2.48 1.81 -11.19
N ALA A 108 -3.15 0.69 -10.90
CA ALA A 108 -2.75 -0.21 -9.82
C ALA A 108 -1.33 -0.77 -10.02
N LEU A 109 -0.95 -1.11 -11.26
CA LEU A 109 0.41 -1.54 -11.60
C LEU A 109 1.44 -0.44 -11.33
N ILE A 110 1.17 0.79 -11.78
CA ILE A 110 2.05 1.94 -11.58
C ILE A 110 2.28 2.19 -10.09
N ASP A 111 1.20 2.21 -9.31
CA ASP A 111 1.29 2.46 -7.87
C ASP A 111 2.03 1.33 -7.13
N THR A 112 1.85 0.07 -7.58
CA THR A 112 2.60 -1.08 -7.06
C THR A 112 4.09 -0.98 -7.37
N LEU A 113 4.45 -0.61 -8.60
CA LEU A 113 5.84 -0.38 -9.00
C LEU A 113 6.47 0.77 -8.20
N LEU A 114 5.69 1.82 -7.93
CA LEU A 114 6.14 2.94 -7.09
C LEU A 114 6.40 2.48 -5.65
N ALA A 115 5.52 1.64 -5.09
CA ALA A 115 5.75 1.04 -3.79
C ALA A 115 7.07 0.25 -3.78
N CYS A 116 7.28 -0.64 -4.77
CA CYS A 116 8.53 -1.39 -4.91
C CYS A 116 9.76 -0.49 -5.01
N SER A 117 9.69 0.58 -5.81
CA SER A 117 10.79 1.55 -5.95
C SER A 117 11.16 2.18 -4.60
N ASN A 118 10.15 2.57 -3.81
CA ASN A 118 10.38 3.17 -2.49
C ASN A 118 11.03 2.17 -1.52
N LEU A 119 10.68 0.88 -1.62
CA LEU A 119 11.31 -0.17 -0.81
C LEU A 119 12.76 -0.42 -1.20
N CYS A 120 13.07 -0.37 -2.50
CA CYS A 120 14.42 -0.56 -3.04
C CYS A 120 15.41 0.56 -2.69
N GLU A 121 14.95 1.69 -2.14
CA GLU A 121 15.87 2.70 -1.58
C GLU A 121 16.66 2.17 -0.37
N GLN A 122 16.20 1.08 0.25
CA GLN A 122 16.90 0.35 1.30
C GLN A 122 17.61 -0.87 0.69
N LYS A 123 18.87 -1.13 1.07
CA LYS A 123 19.62 -2.31 0.58
C LYS A 123 18.86 -3.61 0.88
N GLU A 124 18.31 -3.72 2.08
CA GLU A 124 17.53 -4.87 2.55
C GLU A 124 16.19 -5.03 1.80
N GLY A 125 15.62 -3.93 1.28
CA GLY A 125 14.37 -3.96 0.53
C GLY A 125 14.52 -4.67 -0.82
N ILE A 126 15.66 -4.50 -1.49
CA ILE A 126 15.98 -5.17 -2.76
C ILE A 126 16.03 -6.68 -2.56
N GLU A 127 16.77 -7.15 -1.55
CA GLU A 127 16.91 -8.59 -1.29
C GLU A 127 15.57 -9.26 -1.00
N LEU A 128 14.69 -8.59 -0.25
CA LEU A 128 13.38 -9.15 0.08
C LEU A 128 12.46 -9.26 -1.15
N ILE A 129 12.45 -8.26 -2.04
CA ILE A 129 11.65 -8.34 -3.27
C ILE A 129 12.18 -9.47 -4.18
N VAL A 130 13.50 -9.60 -4.32
CA VAL A 130 14.13 -10.65 -5.15
C VAL A 130 13.87 -12.05 -4.59
N THR A 131 13.85 -12.22 -3.27
CA THR A 131 13.65 -13.54 -2.63
C THR A 131 12.18 -13.99 -2.64
N CYS A 132 11.24 -13.05 -2.70
CA CYS A 132 9.80 -13.35 -2.78
C CYS A 132 9.25 -13.46 -4.22
N GLY A 133 10.03 -13.02 -5.22
CA GLY A 133 9.72 -13.09 -6.65
C GLY A 133 9.98 -14.45 -7.27
#